data_AF-A0A140DWN6-F1
#
_entry.id   AF-A0A140DWN6-F1
#
_cell.length_a   1.000
_cell.length_b   1.000
_cell.length_c   1.000
_cell.angle_alpha   90.00
_cell.angle_beta   90.00
_cell.angle_gamma   90.00
#
_symmetry.space_group_name_H-M   'P 1'
#
loop_
_entity.id
_entity.type
_entity.pdbx_description
1 polymer ?
#
loop_
_entity_poly.entity_id
_entity_poly.type
_entity_poly.pdbx_seq_one_letter_code
_entity_poly.pdbx_strand_id
1 'polypeptide(L)' 'MDGYKAGLEEAYKIGFEIGYRKECRKIAGRLLQMGIGSLQDIAELTSLSLSEVQRLQARLNP' A
#
# COMPACT_ATOMS: atom_id res chain seq x y z
N MET A 1 17.65 -2.34 -30.45
CA MET A 1 16.24 -2.65 -30.13
C MET A 1 16.05 -3.05 -28.65
N ASP A 2 17.11 -3.41 -27.93
CA ASP A 2 16.98 -3.96 -26.56
C ASP A 2 16.67 -2.90 -25.49
N GLY A 3 17.17 -1.67 -25.64
CA GLY A 3 16.90 -0.58 -24.68
C GLY A 3 15.43 -0.17 -24.58
N TYR A 4 14.65 -0.33 -25.65
CA TYR A 4 13.23 0.03 -25.67
C TYR A 4 12.37 -1.00 -24.91
N LYS A 5 12.69 -2.30 -25.04
CA LYS A 5 12.02 -3.37 -24.28
C LYS A 5 12.32 -3.26 -22.78
N ALA A 6 13.58 -3.01 -22.41
CA ALA A 6 13.97 -2.81 -21.01
C ALA A 6 13.26 -1.61 -20.37
N GLY A 7 13.13 -0.49 -21.10
CA GLY A 7 12.42 0.69 -20.61
C GLY A 7 10.91 0.45 -20.37
N LEU A 8 10.27 -0.37 -21.20
CA LEU A 8 8.85 -0.72 -21.03
C LEU A 8 8.61 -1.69 -19.85
N GLU A 9 9.47 -2.69 -19.68
CA GLU A 9 9.37 -3.62 -18.55
C GLU A 9 9.55 -2.90 -17.21
N GLU A 10 10.50 -1.97 -17.12
CA GLU A 10 10.75 -1.18 -15.92
C GLU A 10 9.56 -0.25 -15.61
N ALA A 11 9.03 0.44 -16.62
CA ALA A 11 7.84 1.28 -16.46
C ALA A 11 6.61 0.49 -16.00
N TYR A 12 6.44 -0.74 -16.50
CA TYR A 12 5.34 -1.62 -16.08
C TYR A 12 5.48 -2.08 -14.62
N LYS A 13 6.69 -2.48 -14.20
CA LYS A 13 6.98 -2.84 -12.80
C LYS A 13 6.71 -1.69 -11.86
N ILE A 14 7.19 -0.49 -12.18
CA ILE A 14 6.96 0.72 -11.38
C ILE A 14 5.45 1.02 -11.28
N GLY A 15 4.73 0.96 -12.40
CA GLY A 15 3.28 1.18 -12.42
C GLY A 15 2.52 0.17 -11.56
N PHE A 16 2.92 -1.10 -11.63
CA PHE A 16 2.36 -2.17 -10.81
C PHE A 16 2.62 -1.96 -9.31
N GLU A 17 3.86 -1.67 -8.90
CA GLU A 17 4.19 -1.40 -7.49
C GLU A 17 3.45 -0.19 -6.93
N ILE A 18 3.35 0.90 -7.71
CA ILE A 18 2.58 2.09 -7.31
C ILE A 18 1.11 1.75 -7.14
N GLY A 19 0.52 1.02 -8.10
CA GLY A 19 -0.86 0.57 -8.04
C GLY A 19 -1.13 -0.31 -6.82
N TYR A 20 -0.26 -1.30 -6.60
CA TYR A 20 -0.33 -2.21 -5.46
C TYR A 20 -0.29 -1.45 -4.13
N ARG A 21 0.71 -0.58 -3.92
CA ARG A 21 0.81 0.23 -2.67
C ARG A 21 -0.37 1.19 -2.48
N LYS A 22 -1.00 1.66 -3.55
CA LYS A 22 -2.19 2.51 -3.45
C LYS A 22 -3.40 1.71 -2.97
N GLU A 23 -3.61 0.50 -3.49
CA GLU A 23 -4.69 -0.38 -3.05
C GLU A 23 -4.47 -0.88 -1.62
N CYS A 24 -3.25 -1.25 -1.24
CA CYS A 24 -2.90 -1.60 0.15
C CYS A 24 -3.31 -0.51 1.14
N ARG A 25 -2.99 0.76 0.84
CA ARG A 25 -3.38 1.90 1.69
C ARG A 25 -4.89 2.11 1.77
N LYS A 26 -5.63 1.86 0.69
CA LYS A 26 -7.10 1.93 0.70
C LYS A 26 -7.71 0.84 1.57
N ILE A 27 -7.22 -0.40 1.44
CA ILE A 27 -7.69 -1.53 2.24
C ILE A 27 -7.40 -1.28 3.72
N ALA A 28 -6.16 -0.88 4.06
CA ALA A 28 -5.79 -0.52 5.42
C ALA A 28 -6.70 0.59 5.99
N GLY A 29 -6.97 1.64 5.21
CA GLY A 29 -7.87 2.71 5.62
C GLY A 29 -9.30 2.21 5.94
N ARG A 30 -9.86 1.32 5.11
CA ARG A 30 -11.17 0.72 5.36
C ARG A 30 -11.19 -0.13 6.64
N LEU A 31 -10.17 -0.98 6.83
CA LEU A 31 -10.05 -1.81 8.03
C LEU A 31 -9.97 -0.95 9.31
N LEU A 32 -9.17 0.13 9.26
CA LEU A 32 -9.06 1.09 10.35
C LEU A 32 -10.39 1.79 10.66
N GLN A 33 -11.11 2.24 9.63
CA GLN A 33 -12.43 2.88 9.79
C GLN A 33 -13.48 1.93 10.35
N MET A 34 -13.41 0.65 9.98
CA MET A 34 -14.32 -0.39 10.48
C MET A 34 -13.91 -0.90 11.88
N GLY A 35 -12.74 -0.50 12.40
CA GLY A 35 -12.22 -1.01 13.67
C GLY A 35 -11.88 -2.50 13.64
N ILE A 36 -11.49 -3.04 12.47
CA ILE A 36 -11.20 -4.46 12.29
C ILE A 36 -9.70 -4.73 12.40
N GLY A 37 -9.35 -5.66 13.31
CA GLY A 37 -7.97 -6.13 13.49
C GLY A 37 -7.09 -5.15 14.27
N SER A 38 -5.94 -5.65 14.73
CA SER A 38 -4.91 -4.79 15.30
C SER A 38 -4.13 -4.04 14.20
N LEU A 39 -3.37 -3.01 14.59
CA LEU A 39 -2.51 -2.31 13.63
C LEU A 39 -1.46 -3.24 13.01
N GLN A 40 -1.00 -4.23 13.77
CA GLN A 40 -0.08 -5.28 13.32
C GLN A 40 -0.75 -6.19 12.28
N ASP A 41 -1.98 -6.64 12.53
CA ASP A 41 -2.71 -7.49 11.58
C ASP A 41 -2.95 -6.75 10.26
N ILE A 42 -3.32 -5.47 10.34
CA ILE A 42 -3.54 -4.62 9.15
C ILE A 42 -2.23 -4.43 8.38
N ALA A 43 -1.10 -4.26 9.06
CA ALA A 43 0.21 -4.13 8.43
C ALA A 43 0.58 -5.39 7.65
N GLU A 44 0.39 -6.57 8.26
CA GLU A 44 0.64 -7.86 7.62
C GLU A 44 -0.28 -8.11 6.42
N LEU A 45 -1.60 -7.88 6.58
CA LEU A 45 -2.60 -8.10 5.52
C LEU A 45 -2.43 -7.18 4.32
N THR A 46 -1.87 -5.98 4.52
CA THR A 46 -1.75 -4.96 3.47
C THR A 46 -0.32 -4.77 2.97
N SER A 47 0.63 -5.59 3.42
CA SER A 47 2.05 -5.43 3.07
C SER A 47 2.57 -4.00 3.37
N LEU A 48 1.98 -3.32 4.35
CA LEU A 48 2.41 -2.00 4.81
C LEU A 48 3.27 -2.15 6.05
N SER A 49 4.18 -1.21 6.28
CA SER A 49 4.85 -1.15 7.57
C SER A 49 3.87 -0.75 8.69
N LEU A 50 4.11 -1.23 9.91
CA LEU A 50 3.33 -0.82 11.08
C LEU A 50 3.28 0.72 11.23
N SER A 51 4.39 1.40 10.97
CA SER A 51 4.46 2.86 11.02
C SER A 51 3.62 3.55 9.94
N GLU A 52 3.46 2.95 8.75
CA GLU A 52 2.53 3.46 7.75
C GLU A 52 1.08 3.33 8.21
N VAL A 53 0.70 2.19 8.79
CA VAL A 53 -0.64 1.97 9.33
C VAL A 53 -0.95 2.93 10.49
N GLN A 54 0.00 3.14 11.41
CA GLN A 54 -0.13 4.13 12.49
C GLN A 54 -0.36 5.55 11.96
N ARG A 55 0.41 5.98 10.95
CA ARG A 55 0.22 7.29 10.31
C ARG A 55 -1.13 7.40 9.60
N LEU A 56 -1.63 6.32 9.00
CA LEU A 56 -2.96 6.30 8.40
C LEU A 56 -4.04 6.43 9.47
N GLN A 57 -3.93 5.71 10.58
CA GLN A 57 -4.88 5.80 11.70
C GLN A 57 -4.93 7.21 12.29
N ALA A 58 -3.77 7.83 12.53
CA ALA A 58 -3.70 9.20 13.06
C ALA A 58 -4.31 10.26 12.13
N ARG A 59 -4.35 10.02 10.82
CA ARG A 59 -5.01 10.92 9.84
C ARG A 59 -6.52 10.75 9.80
N LEU A 60 -7.04 9.58 10.18
CA LEU A 60 -8.46 9.26 10.17
C LEU A 60 -9.16 9.73 11.44
N ASN A 61 -8.42 9.78 12.56
CA ASN A 61 -8.89 10.23 13.86
C ASN A 61 -8.10 11.50 14.27
N PRO A 62 -8.47 12.69 13.78
CA PRO A 62 -7.80 13.95 14.11
C PRO A 62 -7.93 14.35 15.58
#